data_AF-A0A2N9FG84-F1
#
_entry.id   AF-A0A2N9FG84-F1
#
_cell.length_a   1.000
_cell.length_b   1.000
_cell.length_c   1.000
_cell.angle_alpha   90.00
_cell.angle_beta   90.00
_cell.angle_gamma   90.00
#
_symmetry.space_group_name_H-M   'P 1'
#
loop_
_entity.id
_entity.type
_entity.pdbx_description
1 polymer ?
#
loop_
_entity_poly.entity_id
_entity_poly.type
_entity_poly.pdbx_seq_one_letter_code
_entity_poly.pdbx_strand_id
1 'polypeptide(L)'
;MLATMALPVVSNVRLKELSSGVYSGEGEYFGGYEGSSLFSWYRETNEGTIILINGANSSTYEVTDSDYTCRLLFRYTPIRSDSVVGELQLSEPTDIILDIILPELPKVEMLALTGKAVEGDVLTAVEVIPNTGLD
;
A
#
# COMPACT_ATOMS: atom_id res chain seq x y z
N MET A 1 28.45 -28.18 -24.98
CA MET A 1 28.07 -27.57 -23.69
C MET A 1 26.69 -26.97 -23.88
N LEU A 2 25.64 -27.59 -23.35
CA LEU A 2 24.29 -27.01 -23.41
C LEU A 2 24.26 -25.88 -22.37
N ALA A 3 24.08 -24.64 -22.81
CA ALA A 3 23.83 -23.53 -21.90
C ALA A 3 22.46 -23.77 -21.25
N THR A 4 22.45 -24.17 -19.98
CA THR A 4 21.20 -24.27 -19.21
C THR A 4 20.76 -22.85 -18.88
N MET A 5 19.58 -22.46 -19.36
CA MET A 5 18.99 -21.17 -19.03
C MET A 5 18.78 -21.06 -17.50
N ALA A 6 19.00 -19.89 -16.91
CA ALA A 6 18.79 -19.64 -15.49
C ALA A 6 17.31 -19.85 -15.10
N LEU A 7 17.01 -20.27 -13.88
CA LEU A 7 15.63 -20.39 -13.41
C LEU A 7 14.96 -19.00 -13.37
N PRO A 8 13.65 -18.90 -13.68
CA PRO A 8 12.89 -17.68 -13.44
C PRO A 8 12.83 -17.40 -11.94
N VAL A 9 13.18 -16.18 -11.54
CA VAL A 9 13.18 -15.74 -10.15
C VAL A 9 12.67 -14.30 -10.08
N VAL A 10 12.14 -13.91 -8.93
CA VAL A 10 11.72 -12.54 -8.67
C VAL A 10 12.35 -12.03 -7.38
N SER A 11 12.79 -10.77 -7.37
CA SER A 11 13.25 -10.07 -6.17
C SER A 11 12.48 -8.76 -5.96
N ASN A 12 12.70 -8.12 -4.80
CA ASN A 12 12.09 -6.82 -4.48
C ASN A 12 10.56 -6.81 -4.61
N VAL A 13 9.92 -7.93 -4.24
CA VAL A 13 8.45 -8.04 -4.26
C VAL A 13 7.85 -7.14 -3.20
N ARG A 14 7.04 -6.16 -3.62
CA ARG A 14 6.50 -5.11 -2.75
C ARG A 14 5.14 -4.62 -3.23
N LEU A 15 4.43 -3.95 -2.35
CA LEU A 15 3.25 -3.18 -2.68
C LEU A 15 3.63 -1.71 -2.87
N LYS A 16 2.95 -1.05 -3.80
CA LYS A 16 3.03 0.39 -4.02
C LYS A 16 1.62 0.95 -4.16
N GLU A 17 1.27 1.93 -3.34
CA GLU A 17 0.01 2.65 -3.49
C GLU A 17 0.08 3.53 -4.74
N LEU A 18 -0.92 3.41 -5.61
CA LEU A 18 -1.07 4.20 -6.85
C LEU A 18 -1.97 5.41 -6.61
N SER A 19 -3.06 5.20 -5.87
CA SER A 19 -4.01 6.21 -5.42
C SER A 19 -4.70 5.67 -4.16
N SER A 20 -5.45 6.50 -3.45
CA SER A 20 -6.16 6.11 -2.22
C SER A 20 -6.91 4.78 -2.40
N GLY A 21 -6.46 3.73 -1.70
CA GLY A 21 -7.06 2.40 -1.74
C GLY A 21 -6.76 1.54 -2.99
N VAL A 22 -5.88 1.97 -3.88
CA VAL A 22 -5.47 1.21 -5.07
C VAL A 22 -3.98 0.92 -5.02
N TYR A 23 -3.62 -0.37 -5.03
CA TYR A 23 -2.26 -0.84 -4.90
C TYR A 23 -1.79 -1.57 -6.16
N SER A 24 -0.50 -1.45 -6.45
CA SER A 24 0.23 -2.27 -7.42
C SER A 24 1.17 -3.21 -6.67
N GLY A 25 1.13 -4.49 -6.99
CA GLY A 25 2.15 -5.45 -6.66
C GLY A 25 3.27 -5.39 -7.68
N GLU A 26 4.49 -5.08 -7.23
CA GLU A 26 5.68 -4.96 -8.07
C GLU A 26 6.68 -6.05 -7.70
N GLY A 27 7.54 -6.43 -8.66
CA GLY A 27 8.67 -7.32 -8.46
C GLY A 27 9.63 -7.23 -9.64
N GLU A 28 10.90 -7.56 -9.41
CA GLU A 28 11.94 -7.55 -10.42
C GLU A 28 12.19 -8.98 -10.91
N TYR A 29 11.78 -9.27 -12.14
CA TYR A 29 11.91 -10.59 -12.75
C TYR A 29 13.31 -10.80 -13.37
N PHE A 30 13.86 -12.00 -13.16
CA PHE A 30 15.09 -12.48 -13.79
C PHE A 30 14.91 -13.93 -14.30
N GLY A 31 15.79 -14.38 -15.19
CA GLY A 31 15.81 -15.78 -15.67
C GLY A 31 15.33 -16.00 -17.10
N GLY A 32 15.19 -14.94 -17.91
CA GLY A 32 14.86 -15.00 -19.34
C GLY A 32 13.80 -13.98 -19.73
N TYR A 33 12.96 -14.31 -20.71
CA TYR A 33 11.77 -13.53 -21.01
C TYR A 33 10.61 -14.00 -20.13
N GLU A 34 9.99 -13.07 -19.42
CA GLU A 34 8.82 -13.37 -18.62
C GLU A 34 7.64 -13.80 -19.50
N GLY A 35 6.93 -14.83 -19.06
CA GLY A 35 5.69 -15.32 -19.64
C GLY A 35 4.48 -14.90 -18.80
N SER A 36 3.52 -15.79 -18.63
CA SER A 36 2.29 -15.51 -17.87
C SER A 36 2.48 -15.78 -16.38
N SER A 37 3.24 -14.93 -15.69
CA SER A 37 3.40 -15.00 -14.24
C SER A 37 2.08 -14.89 -13.49
N LEU A 38 2.01 -15.49 -12.31
CA LEU A 38 0.79 -15.54 -11.51
C LEU A 38 0.89 -14.61 -10.31
N PHE A 39 -0.20 -13.90 -10.06
CA PHE A 39 -0.35 -12.99 -8.94
C PHE A 39 -1.50 -13.43 -8.04
N SER A 40 -1.39 -13.14 -6.76
CA SER A 40 -2.53 -13.22 -5.86
C SER A 40 -2.37 -12.28 -4.68
N TRP A 41 -3.50 -11.81 -4.16
CA TRP A 41 -3.56 -10.91 -3.02
C TRP A 41 -4.06 -11.61 -1.77
N TYR A 42 -3.54 -11.18 -0.63
CA TYR A 42 -3.91 -11.66 0.68
C TYR A 42 -4.19 -10.50 1.61
N ARG A 43 -5.05 -10.73 2.59
CA ARG A 43 -5.22 -9.86 3.73
C ARG A 43 -4.72 -10.56 4.99
N GLU A 44 -3.95 -9.87 5.81
CA GLU A 44 -3.62 -10.28 7.17
C GLU A 44 -4.57 -9.55 8.13
N THR A 45 -5.35 -10.31 8.90
CA THR A 45 -6.24 -9.76 9.92
C THR A 45 -5.46 -9.26 11.14
N ASN A 46 -6.10 -8.49 12.02
CA ASN A 46 -5.48 -8.03 13.27
C ASN A 46 -5.01 -9.18 14.20
N GLU A 47 -5.58 -10.38 14.04
CA GLU A 47 -5.19 -11.59 14.74
C GLU A 47 -3.98 -12.30 14.09
N GLY A 48 -3.43 -11.75 13.00
CA GLY A 48 -2.32 -12.33 12.24
C GLY A 48 -2.73 -13.45 11.29
N THR A 49 -4.02 -13.60 10.99
CA THR A 49 -4.48 -14.65 10.06
C THR A 49 -4.35 -14.15 8.62
N ILE A 50 -3.56 -14.85 7.81
CA ILE A 50 -3.40 -14.56 6.38
C ILE A 50 -4.48 -15.28 5.58
N ILE A 51 -5.31 -14.52 4.87
CA ILE A 51 -6.47 -15.00 4.11
C ILE A 51 -6.31 -14.62 2.64
N LEU A 52 -6.46 -15.59 1.74
CA LEU A 52 -6.48 -15.35 0.30
C LEU A 52 -7.71 -14.52 -0.10
N ILE A 53 -7.50 -13.51 -0.94
CA ILE A 53 -8.57 -12.73 -1.55
C ILE A 53 -8.95 -13.40 -2.88
N ASN A 54 -10.09 -14.12 -2.87
CA ASN A 54 -10.52 -14.89 -4.02
C ASN A 54 -10.74 -14.01 -5.26
N GLY A 55 -10.12 -14.40 -6.39
CA GLY A 55 -10.26 -13.72 -7.68
C GLY A 55 -9.34 -12.50 -7.86
N ALA A 56 -8.63 -12.07 -6.82
CA ALA A 56 -7.64 -11.01 -6.92
C ALA A 56 -6.33 -11.55 -7.53
N ASN A 57 -6.32 -11.74 -8.85
CA ASN A 57 -5.19 -12.33 -9.59
C ASN A 57 -4.48 -11.32 -10.53
N SER A 58 -4.86 -10.03 -10.45
CA SER A 58 -4.21 -8.94 -11.18
C SER A 58 -2.95 -8.48 -10.44
N SER A 59 -2.04 -7.81 -11.15
CA SER A 59 -0.92 -7.09 -10.54
C SER A 59 -1.38 -5.84 -9.77
N THR A 60 -2.62 -5.42 -9.94
CA THR A 60 -3.26 -4.34 -9.18
C THR A 60 -4.41 -4.84 -8.33
N TYR A 61 -4.68 -4.14 -7.24
CA TYR A 61 -5.79 -4.43 -6.34
C TYR A 61 -6.42 -3.17 -5.79
N GLU A 62 -7.75 -3.13 -5.81
CA GLU A 62 -8.55 -2.08 -5.18
C GLU A 62 -9.10 -2.64 -3.87
N VAL A 63 -8.82 -1.93 -2.77
CA VAL A 63 -9.27 -2.32 -1.43
C VAL A 63 -10.79 -2.35 -1.35
N THR A 64 -11.29 -3.26 -0.53
CA THR A 64 -12.71 -3.36 -0.21
C THR A 64 -12.95 -3.03 1.25
N ASP A 65 -14.21 -2.84 1.64
CA ASP A 65 -14.60 -2.58 3.03
C ASP A 65 -14.08 -3.65 4.01
N SER A 66 -13.91 -4.88 3.53
CA SER A 66 -13.42 -6.01 4.34
C SER A 66 -11.92 -5.93 4.63
N ASP A 67 -11.18 -5.01 4.01
CA ASP A 67 -9.73 -4.90 4.11
C ASP A 67 -9.30 -3.74 5.01
N TYR A 68 -10.20 -2.82 5.37
CA TYR A 68 -9.86 -1.60 6.12
C TYR A 68 -9.14 -1.90 7.44
N THR A 69 -9.50 -2.96 8.16
CA THR A 69 -8.84 -3.35 9.40
C THR A 69 -7.74 -4.40 9.21
N CYS A 70 -7.30 -4.61 7.98
CA CYS A 70 -6.31 -5.62 7.62
C CYS A 70 -5.05 -4.96 7.06
N ARG A 71 -4.00 -5.76 6.90
CA ARG A 71 -2.82 -5.43 6.08
C ARG A 71 -2.88 -6.21 4.78
N LEU A 72 -2.37 -5.66 3.69
CA LEU A 72 -2.32 -6.35 2.40
C LEU A 72 -0.96 -7.01 2.16
N LEU A 73 -0.99 -8.18 1.51
CA LEU A 73 0.20 -8.85 0.99
C LEU A 73 0.01 -9.23 -0.47
N PHE A 74 1.10 -9.21 -1.21
CA PHE A 74 1.15 -9.56 -2.62
C PHE A 74 2.05 -10.77 -2.84
N ARG A 75 1.57 -11.76 -3.59
CA ARG A 75 2.34 -12.93 -4.00
C ARG A 75 2.62 -12.88 -5.49
N TYR A 76 3.88 -13.12 -5.85
CA TYR A 76 4.36 -13.21 -7.22
C TYR A 76 4.94 -14.61 -7.46
N THR A 77 4.39 -15.34 -8.43
CA THR A 77 5.00 -16.58 -8.94
C THR A 77 5.53 -16.35 -10.36
N PRO A 78 6.86 -16.21 -10.55
CA PRO A 78 7.45 -15.90 -11.85
C PRO A 78 7.34 -17.11 -12.79
N ILE A 79 6.88 -16.87 -14.01
CA ILE A 79 6.79 -17.89 -15.06
C ILE A 79 7.53 -17.38 -16.29
N ARG A 80 8.46 -18.18 -16.83
CA ARG A 80 9.19 -17.85 -18.05
C ARG A 80 8.35 -18.16 -19.29
N SER A 81 8.67 -17.55 -20.43
CA SER A 81 7.98 -17.76 -21.71
C SER A 81 7.94 -19.23 -22.20
N ASP A 82 8.84 -20.10 -21.71
CA ASP A 82 8.83 -21.55 -21.95
C ASP A 82 8.05 -22.35 -20.89
N SER A 83 7.24 -21.66 -20.08
CA SER A 83 6.40 -22.22 -19.00
C SER A 83 7.15 -22.83 -17.82
N VAL A 84 8.47 -22.60 -17.68
CA VAL A 84 9.18 -22.94 -16.44
C VAL A 84 8.67 -22.03 -15.34
N VAL A 85 8.29 -22.63 -14.21
CA VAL A 85 7.78 -21.94 -13.02
C VAL A 85 8.90 -21.76 -12.01
N GLY A 86 9.07 -20.54 -11.52
CA GLY A 86 10.05 -20.21 -10.49
C GLY A 86 9.50 -20.32 -9.08
N GLU A 87 10.35 -20.01 -8.12
CA GLU A 87 9.94 -19.93 -6.72
C GLU A 87 9.01 -18.72 -6.50
N LEU A 88 7.93 -18.95 -5.77
CA LEU A 88 7.01 -17.88 -5.40
C LEU A 88 7.63 -16.99 -4.32
N GLN A 89 7.34 -15.70 -4.37
CA GLN A 89 7.80 -14.73 -3.39
C GLN A 89 6.60 -13.92 -2.86
N LEU A 90 6.57 -13.72 -1.55
CA LEU A 90 5.60 -12.86 -0.87
C LEU A 90 6.26 -11.52 -0.53
N SER A 91 5.49 -10.44 -0.60
CA SER A 91 5.90 -9.14 -0.09
C SER A 91 5.88 -9.10 1.44
N GLU A 92 6.51 -8.06 1.98
CA GLU A 92 6.15 -7.58 3.33
C GLU A 92 4.70 -7.08 3.36
N PRO A 93 3.99 -7.19 4.50
CA PRO A 93 2.67 -6.62 4.65
C PRO A 93 2.70 -5.08 4.69
N THR A 94 1.61 -4.44 4.27
CA THR A 94 1.42 -3.00 4.48
C THR A 94 1.17 -2.66 5.95
N ASP A 95 1.09 -1.37 6.27
CA ASP A 95 0.37 -0.93 7.47
C ASP A 95 -1.13 -1.23 7.35
N ILE A 96 -1.88 -0.98 8.43
CA ILE A 96 -3.33 -1.17 8.44
C ILE A 96 -3.96 -0.24 7.40
N ILE A 97 -4.79 -0.79 6.52
CA ILE A 97 -5.33 -0.07 5.35
C ILE A 97 -6.12 1.18 5.74
N LEU A 98 -6.88 1.15 6.84
CA LEU A 98 -7.63 2.30 7.34
C LEU A 98 -6.71 3.50 7.67
N ASP A 99 -5.56 3.24 8.27
CA ASP A 99 -4.60 4.29 8.67
C ASP A 99 -3.93 4.92 7.45
N ILE A 100 -3.85 4.20 6.33
CA ILE A 100 -3.29 4.68 5.07
C ILE A 100 -4.32 5.57 4.34
N ILE A 101 -5.58 5.14 4.29
CA ILE A 101 -6.63 5.79 3.51
C ILE A 101 -7.20 7.02 4.23
N LEU A 102 -7.21 7.01 5.57
CA LEU A 102 -7.63 8.15 6.38
C LEU A 102 -6.38 8.89 6.87
N PRO A 103 -5.87 9.90 6.11
CA PRO A 103 -4.82 10.75 6.63
C PRO A 103 -5.27 11.39 7.94
N GLU A 104 -4.32 11.64 8.85
CA GLU A 104 -4.59 12.03 10.24
C GLU A 104 -5.72 13.05 10.38
N LEU A 105 -6.53 12.88 11.44
CA LEU A 105 -7.56 13.85 11.83
C LEU A 105 -7.01 15.28 11.75
N PRO A 106 -7.77 16.25 11.17
CA PRO A 106 -7.30 17.63 11.08
C PRO A 106 -6.93 18.14 12.48
N LYS A 107 -5.67 18.55 12.64
CA LYS A 107 -5.13 19.09 13.89
C LYS A 107 -5.04 20.60 13.78
N VAL A 108 -5.64 21.30 14.74
CA VAL A 108 -5.44 22.74 14.90
C VAL A 108 -4.13 22.96 15.65
N GLU A 109 -3.09 23.41 14.96
CA GLU A 109 -1.78 23.65 15.57
C GLU A 109 -1.73 24.96 16.36
N MET A 110 -2.44 25.99 15.88
CA MET A 110 -2.40 27.32 16.48
C MET A 110 -3.75 28.03 16.36
N LEU A 111 -4.14 28.69 17.45
CA LEU A 111 -5.32 29.55 17.51
C LEU A 111 -4.88 30.99 17.74
N ALA A 112 -5.42 31.91 16.95
CA ALA A 112 -5.36 33.34 17.23
C ALA A 112 -6.63 33.74 18.00
N LEU A 113 -6.43 34.27 19.20
CA LEU A 113 -7.51 34.89 19.97
C LEU A 113 -7.62 36.37 19.59
N THR A 114 -8.83 36.79 19.25
CA THR A 114 -9.14 38.19 18.93
C THR A 114 -10.28 38.69 19.82
N GLY A 115 -10.24 39.97 20.17
CA GLY A 115 -11.20 40.59 21.08
C GLY A 115 -10.52 41.31 22.25
N LYS A 116 -11.33 41.89 23.14
CA LYS A 116 -10.83 42.62 24.30
C LYS A 116 -10.68 41.66 25.47
N ALA A 117 -9.48 41.62 26.07
CA ALA A 117 -9.21 40.82 27.26
C ALA A 117 -9.78 41.50 28.52
N VAL A 118 -11.11 41.63 28.57
CA VAL A 118 -11.87 42.26 29.66
C VAL A 118 -12.94 41.28 30.13
N GLU A 119 -13.15 41.21 31.44
CA GLU A 119 -14.19 40.38 32.04
C GLU A 119 -15.58 40.78 31.51
N GLY A 120 -16.33 39.81 31.01
CA GLY A 120 -17.65 40.01 30.41
C GLY A 120 -17.65 40.24 28.89
N ASP A 121 -16.50 40.44 28.25
CA ASP A 121 -16.37 40.56 26.79
C ASP A 121 -16.19 39.17 26.12
N VAL A 122 -16.63 39.07 24.86
CA VAL A 122 -16.48 37.85 24.04
C VAL A 122 -15.14 37.88 23.29
N LEU A 123 -14.40 36.77 23.39
CA LEU A 123 -13.21 36.51 22.56
C LEU A 123 -13.54 35.52 21.44
N THR A 124 -12.98 35.74 20.26
CA THR A 124 -13.09 34.86 19.10
C THR A 124 -11.78 34.13 18.89
N ALA A 125 -11.83 32.80 18.83
CA ALA A 125 -10.70 31.95 18.44
C ALA A 125 -10.78 31.62 16.94
N VAL A 126 -9.72 31.88 16.20
CA VAL A 126 -9.60 31.55 14.77
C VAL A 126 -8.40 30.65 14.57
N GLU A 127 -8.56 29.56 13.82
CA GLU A 127 -7.45 28.70 13.40
C GLU A 127 -6.46 29.50 12.54
N VAL A 128 -5.18 29.43 12.90
CA VAL A 128 -4.12 30.00 12.09
C VAL A 128 -3.54 28.89 11.22
N ILE A 129 -3.88 28.91 9.93
CA ILE A 129 -3.26 28.05 8.94
C ILE A 129 -1.85 28.59 8.71
N PRO A 130 -0.77 27.86 9.07
CA PRO A 130 0.57 28.31 8.75
C PRO A 130 0.70 28.38 7.23
N ASN A 131 1.07 29.55 6.70
CA ASN A 131 1.45 29.66 5.29
C ASN A 131 2.68 28.77 5.09
N THR A 132 2.48 27.57 4.56
CA THR A 132 3.56 26.81 3.95
C THR A 132 4.01 27.63 2.74
N GLY A 133 5.03 28.47 2.95
CA GLY A 133 5.66 29.23 1.87
C GLY A 133 6.21 28.25 0.85
N LEU A 134 5.50 28.11 -0.27
CA LEU A 134 6.11 27.73 -1.53
C LEU A 134 6.72 29.01 -2.09
N ASP A 135 7.98 29.26 -1.72
CA ASP A 135 8.94 30.03 -2.53
C ASP A 135 9.92 29.03 -3.15
#